data_AF-A0A7H0NVX0-F1
#
_entry.id   AF-A0A7H0NVX0-F1
#
_cell.length_a   1.000
_cell.length_b   1.000
_cell.length_c   1.000
_cell.angle_alpha   90.00
_cell.angle_beta   90.00
_cell.angle_gamma   90.00
#
_symmetry.space_group_name_H-M   'P 1'
#
loop_
_entity.id
_entity.type
_entity.pdbx_description
1 polymer ?
#
loop_
_entity_poly.entity_id
_entity_poly.type
_entity_poly.pdbx_seq_one_letter_code
_entity_poly.pdbx_strand_id
1 'polypeptide(L)'
;MERALLEVRALIETTVERHRDRVSWDQLITAVDGRKPEVMGEARKLMFQATATIDVVLAAGPSCGAEAKATLAELIRLVPETVRLRLLCSPAMIDEDFVRDRRERKTSAEVRVARVPPLQAMIVDDSVALVSAESPTGRRASLIRVPDVIRTLCTLYDGVWGNAVAADGRITFGDHSRSDLARQILGALRAGTTDEVAARELTVSVRTYRRYVAEIMTLLDASSRFQAGVRAAELGLLGSSSPGVAQGPQSRTEG
;
A
#
# COMPACT_ATOMS: atom_id res chain seq x y z
N MET A 1 8.29 -63.19 -8.71
CA MET A 1 7.08 -62.85 -7.93
C MET A 1 7.35 -61.70 -6.95
N GLU A 2 8.46 -61.72 -6.20
CA GLU A 2 8.88 -60.63 -5.29
C GLU A 2 9.03 -59.24 -5.92
N ARG A 3 9.58 -59.15 -7.14
CA ARG A 3 9.77 -57.87 -7.84
C ARG A 3 8.45 -57.14 -8.15
N ALA A 4 7.42 -57.88 -8.53
CA ALA A 4 6.11 -57.33 -8.83
C ALA A 4 5.38 -56.83 -7.58
N LEU A 5 5.59 -57.48 -6.42
CA LEU A 5 5.03 -57.03 -5.14
C LEU A 5 5.70 -55.75 -4.61
N LEU A 6 7.01 -55.58 -4.85
CA LEU A 6 7.74 -54.37 -4.48
C LEU A 6 7.33 -53.16 -5.35
N GLU A 7 7.13 -53.36 -6.65
CA GLU A 7 6.64 -52.29 -7.55
C GLU A 7 5.22 -51.84 -7.21
N VAL A 8 4.33 -52.78 -6.88
CA VAL A 8 2.96 -52.45 -6.45
C VAL A 8 2.97 -51.68 -5.13
N ARG A 9 3.84 -52.05 -4.17
CA ARG A 9 3.96 -51.34 -2.89
C ARG A 9 4.51 -49.92 -3.07
N ALA A 10 5.55 -49.75 -3.88
CA ALA A 10 6.10 -48.43 -4.19
C ALA A 10 5.07 -47.54 -4.91
N LEU A 11 4.28 -48.11 -5.84
CA LEU A 11 3.24 -47.37 -6.54
C LEU A 11 2.11 -46.93 -5.59
N ILE A 12 1.73 -47.78 -4.64
CA ILE A 12 0.76 -47.45 -3.58
C ILE A 12 1.31 -46.36 -2.66
N GLU A 13 2.53 -46.48 -2.16
CA GLU A 13 3.18 -45.49 -1.29
C GLU A 13 3.25 -44.11 -2.00
N THR A 14 3.72 -44.07 -3.25
CA THR A 14 3.81 -42.82 -4.04
C THR A 14 2.44 -42.20 -4.33
N THR A 15 1.41 -43.03 -4.55
CA THR A 15 0.04 -42.55 -4.83
C THR A 15 -0.63 -42.06 -3.55
N VAL A 16 -0.38 -42.72 -2.42
CA VAL A 16 -0.88 -42.31 -1.09
C VAL A 16 -0.20 -41.02 -0.63
N GLU A 17 1.10 -40.83 -0.87
CA GLU A 17 1.79 -39.56 -0.59
C GLU A 17 1.22 -38.41 -1.43
N ARG A 18 1.07 -38.60 -2.74
CA ARG A 18 0.45 -37.57 -3.61
C ARG A 18 -1.01 -37.28 -3.25
N HIS A 19 -1.76 -38.28 -2.79
CA HIS A 19 -3.15 -38.09 -2.37
C HIS A 19 -3.24 -37.43 -1.00
N ARG A 20 -2.37 -37.79 -0.05
CA ARG A 20 -2.29 -37.19 1.29
C ARG A 20 -1.80 -35.74 1.19
N ASP A 21 -0.86 -35.47 0.30
CA ASP A 21 -0.47 -34.11 -0.08
C ASP A 21 -1.67 -33.36 -0.66
N ARG A 22 -2.32 -33.86 -1.72
CA ARG A 22 -3.49 -33.18 -2.32
C ARG A 22 -4.62 -32.91 -1.34
N VAL A 23 -4.98 -33.87 -0.48
CA VAL A 23 -6.02 -33.70 0.54
C VAL A 23 -5.58 -32.71 1.63
N SER A 24 -4.29 -32.65 1.96
CA SER A 24 -3.72 -31.62 2.84
C SER A 24 -3.75 -30.24 2.17
N TRP A 25 -3.42 -30.14 0.87
CA TRP A 25 -3.46 -28.89 0.10
C TRP A 25 -4.89 -28.34 -0.06
N ASP A 26 -5.89 -29.19 -0.30
CA ASP A 26 -7.30 -28.79 -0.38
C ASP A 26 -7.88 -28.31 0.96
N GLN A 27 -7.35 -28.80 2.09
CA GLN A 27 -7.72 -28.30 3.42
C GLN A 27 -7.03 -26.98 3.78
N LEU A 28 -5.88 -26.70 3.17
CA LEU A 28 -5.08 -25.50 3.45
C LEU A 28 -5.39 -24.32 2.51
N ILE A 29 -6.14 -24.54 1.42
CA ILE A 29 -6.67 -23.48 0.57
C ILE A 29 -8.18 -23.63 0.46
N THR A 30 -8.92 -22.84 1.24
CA THR A 30 -10.39 -22.86 1.23
C THR A 30 -10.91 -21.75 0.32
N ALA A 31 -11.78 -22.11 -0.64
CA ALA A 31 -12.48 -21.13 -1.45
C ALA A 31 -13.44 -20.31 -0.57
N VAL A 32 -13.39 -18.98 -0.73
CA VAL A 32 -14.31 -18.05 -0.10
C VAL A 32 -15.14 -17.41 -1.20
N ASP A 33 -16.44 -17.27 -0.96
CA ASP A 33 -17.31 -16.54 -1.87
C ASP A 33 -16.77 -15.10 -2.06
N GLY A 34 -16.54 -14.70 -3.30
CA GLY A 34 -15.95 -13.40 -3.61
C GLY A 34 -16.89 -12.21 -3.44
N ARG A 35 -18.16 -12.44 -3.06
CA ARG A 35 -19.07 -11.37 -2.67
C ARG A 35 -18.49 -10.61 -1.47
N LYS A 36 -18.51 -9.28 -1.56
CA LYS A 36 -17.90 -8.39 -0.56
C LYS A 36 -18.29 -8.71 0.90
N PRO A 37 -19.56 -8.97 1.26
CA PRO A 37 -19.92 -9.26 2.65
C PRO A 37 -19.24 -10.53 3.19
N GLU A 38 -19.04 -11.54 2.34
CA GLU A 38 -18.41 -12.81 2.70
C GLU A 38 -16.91 -12.63 2.92
N VAL A 39 -16.24 -11.96 1.98
CA VAL A 39 -14.81 -11.61 2.11
C VAL A 39 -14.56 -10.74 3.35
N MET A 40 -15.42 -9.75 3.61
CA MET A 40 -15.30 -8.89 4.78
C MET A 40 -15.60 -9.65 6.08
N GLY A 41 -16.54 -10.61 6.04
CA GLY A 41 -16.82 -11.51 7.16
C GLY A 41 -15.58 -12.32 7.54
N GLU A 42 -14.90 -12.93 6.57
CA GLU A 42 -13.65 -13.67 6.80
C GLU A 42 -12.51 -12.74 7.24
N ALA A 43 -12.35 -11.57 6.64
CA ALA A 43 -11.34 -10.59 7.04
C ALA A 43 -11.51 -10.20 8.52
N ARG A 44 -12.74 -9.90 8.97
CA ARG A 44 -13.01 -9.58 10.38
C ARG A 44 -12.66 -10.73 11.31
N LYS A 45 -12.99 -11.97 10.95
CA LYS A 45 -12.62 -13.15 11.76
C LYS A 45 -11.10 -13.22 11.95
N LEU A 46 -10.33 -13.04 10.88
CA LEU A 46 -8.87 -13.04 10.94
C LEU A 46 -8.32 -11.89 11.79
N MET A 47 -8.87 -10.68 11.65
CA MET A 47 -8.45 -9.52 12.43
C MET A 47 -8.66 -9.73 13.94
N PHE A 48 -9.78 -10.36 14.34
CA PHE A 48 -10.04 -10.68 15.75
C PHE A 48 -9.14 -11.80 16.29
N GLN A 49 -8.56 -12.62 15.42
CA GLN A 49 -7.64 -13.70 15.80
C GLN A 49 -6.17 -13.25 15.77
N ALA A 50 -5.87 -12.07 15.22
CA ALA A 50 -4.52 -11.58 15.09
C ALA A 50 -3.88 -11.29 16.45
N THR A 51 -2.65 -11.74 16.62
CA THR A 51 -1.89 -11.62 17.87
C THR A 51 -0.71 -10.67 17.76
N ALA A 52 -0.14 -10.50 16.56
CA ALA A 52 1.09 -9.74 16.35
C ALA A 52 1.05 -8.84 15.12
N THR A 53 0.68 -9.37 13.96
CA THR A 53 0.83 -8.66 12.68
C THR A 53 -0.37 -8.83 11.76
N ILE A 54 -0.72 -7.74 11.09
CA ILE A 54 -1.66 -7.75 9.97
C ILE A 54 -1.03 -6.93 8.85
N ASP A 55 -0.76 -7.60 7.73
CA ASP A 55 -0.20 -7.00 6.52
C ASP A 55 -1.24 -7.03 5.41
N VAL A 56 -1.65 -5.85 4.93
CA VAL A 56 -2.76 -5.74 3.98
C VAL A 56 -2.30 -5.05 2.70
N VAL A 57 -2.75 -5.56 1.57
CA VAL A 57 -2.73 -4.89 0.27
C VAL A 57 -4.16 -4.52 -0.10
N LEU A 58 -4.42 -3.22 -0.24
CA LEU A 58 -5.65 -2.65 -0.77
C LEU A 58 -5.34 -1.93 -2.07
N ALA A 59 -5.25 -2.69 -3.16
CA ALA A 59 -5.11 -2.13 -4.49
C ALA A 59 -6.49 -2.05 -5.15
N ALA A 60 -7.05 -0.84 -5.24
CA ALA A 60 -8.30 -0.61 -5.94
C ALA A 60 -8.06 -0.29 -7.41
N GLY A 61 -8.93 -0.81 -8.27
CA GLY A 61 -9.15 -0.24 -9.61
C GLY A 61 -9.87 1.11 -9.54
N PRO A 62 -9.84 1.91 -10.62
CA PRO A 62 -10.37 3.28 -10.65
C PRO A 62 -11.85 3.42 -10.29
N SER A 63 -12.66 2.36 -10.41
CA SER A 63 -14.08 2.35 -10.05
C SER A 63 -14.37 2.02 -8.57
N CYS A 64 -13.37 1.58 -7.80
CA CYS A 64 -13.55 1.02 -6.44
C CYS A 64 -12.91 1.90 -5.34
N GLY A 65 -12.46 3.12 -5.66
CA GLY A 65 -11.72 4.00 -4.73
C GLY A 65 -12.47 4.32 -3.42
N ALA A 66 -13.74 4.72 -3.50
CA ALA A 66 -14.55 5.01 -2.30
C ALA A 66 -14.75 3.77 -1.42
N GLU A 67 -14.92 2.61 -2.06
CA GLU A 67 -15.16 1.34 -1.39
C GLU A 67 -13.93 0.85 -0.62
N ALA A 68 -12.77 0.93 -1.26
CA ALA A 68 -11.51 0.57 -0.63
C ALA A 68 -11.13 1.57 0.48
N LYS A 69 -11.57 2.84 0.41
CA LYS A 69 -11.36 3.84 1.48
C LYS A 69 -12.17 3.50 2.72
N ALA A 70 -13.44 3.10 2.53
CA ALA A 70 -14.28 2.61 3.61
C ALA A 70 -13.67 1.36 4.27
N THR A 71 -13.12 0.45 3.46
CA THR A 71 -12.43 -0.75 3.94
C THR A 71 -11.19 -0.38 4.76
N LEU A 72 -10.36 0.54 4.27
CA LEU A 72 -9.17 1.03 4.97
C LEU A 72 -9.51 1.68 6.32
N ALA A 73 -10.54 2.54 6.35
CA ALA A 73 -11.00 3.17 7.58
C ALA A 73 -11.53 2.14 8.59
N GLU A 74 -12.23 1.10 8.11
CA GLU A 74 -12.69 -0.01 8.94
C GLU A 74 -11.53 -0.81 9.53
N LEU A 75 -10.50 -1.13 8.73
CA LEU A 75 -9.30 -1.83 9.20
C LEU A 75 -8.60 -1.06 10.32
N ILE A 76 -8.34 0.23 10.11
CA ILE A 76 -7.67 1.09 11.09
C ILE A 76 -8.47 1.16 12.40
N ARG A 77 -9.80 1.11 12.34
CA ARG A 77 -10.68 1.19 13.52
C ARG A 77 -10.78 -0.11 14.31
N LEU A 78 -10.75 -1.25 13.62
CA LEU A 78 -11.02 -2.56 14.23
C LEU A 78 -9.76 -3.28 14.73
N VAL A 79 -8.58 -2.96 14.20
CA VAL A 79 -7.34 -3.62 14.62
C VAL A 79 -6.92 -3.11 16.01
N PRO A 80 -6.63 -4.00 16.97
CA PRO A 80 -6.12 -3.61 18.28
C PRO A 80 -4.77 -2.86 18.17
N GLU A 81 -4.53 -1.88 19.05
CA GLU A 81 -3.25 -1.13 19.04
C GLU A 81 -2.01 -2.00 19.29
N THR A 82 -2.19 -3.16 19.93
CA THR A 82 -1.15 -4.15 20.17
C THR A 82 -0.70 -4.90 18.91
N VAL A 83 -1.53 -4.89 17.86
CA VAL A 83 -1.27 -5.56 16.59
C VAL A 83 -0.67 -4.54 15.63
N ARG A 84 0.48 -4.88 15.05
CA ARG A 84 1.14 -4.05 14.04
C ARG A 84 0.40 -4.19 12.72
N LEU A 85 -0.21 -3.10 12.27
CA LEU A 85 -0.92 -3.02 11.00
C LEU A 85 -0.08 -2.33 9.94
N ARG A 86 0.29 -3.04 8.87
CA ARG A 86 0.95 -2.46 7.68
C ARG A 86 0.01 -2.51 6.48
N LEU A 87 -0.17 -1.38 5.80
CA LEU A 87 -1.13 -1.20 4.71
C LEU A 87 -0.42 -0.72 3.45
N LEU A 88 -0.47 -1.50 2.39
CA LEU A 88 -0.09 -1.10 1.03
C LEU A 88 -1.32 -0.70 0.25
N CYS A 89 -1.33 0.53 -0.27
CA CYS A 89 -2.40 1.06 -1.08
C CYS A 89 -1.93 1.40 -2.49
N SER A 90 -2.82 1.24 -3.48
CA SER A 90 -2.59 1.82 -4.80
C SER A 90 -2.71 3.34 -4.74
N PRO A 91 -2.05 4.10 -5.62
CA PRO A 91 -2.11 5.57 -5.58
C PRO A 91 -3.51 6.15 -5.76
N ALA A 92 -4.40 5.45 -6.45
CA ALA A 92 -5.80 5.84 -6.63
C ALA A 92 -6.57 5.95 -5.30
N MET A 93 -6.03 5.38 -4.22
CA MET A 93 -6.59 5.43 -2.87
C MET A 93 -6.28 6.73 -2.13
N ILE A 94 -5.28 7.47 -2.58
CA ILE A 94 -4.71 8.60 -1.85
C ILE A 94 -5.28 9.89 -2.40
N ASP A 95 -6.19 10.50 -1.64
CA ASP A 95 -6.68 11.85 -1.89
C ASP A 95 -6.32 12.79 -0.72
N GLU A 96 -6.72 14.05 -0.84
CA GLU A 96 -6.39 15.09 0.14
C GLU A 96 -7.04 14.82 1.49
N ASP A 97 -8.26 14.28 1.50
CA ASP A 97 -8.97 13.92 2.72
C ASP A 97 -8.26 12.78 3.45
N PHE A 98 -7.79 11.77 2.72
CA PHE A 98 -6.99 10.69 3.28
C PHE A 98 -5.69 11.20 3.92
N VAL A 99 -4.96 12.06 3.22
CA VAL A 99 -3.70 12.63 3.75
C VAL A 99 -3.96 13.47 4.99
N ARG A 100 -5.04 14.25 5.02
CA ARG A 100 -5.43 15.07 6.17
C ARG A 100 -5.80 14.24 7.38
N ASP A 101 -6.70 13.27 7.21
CA ASP A 101 -7.13 12.35 8.28
C ASP A 101 -5.92 11.62 8.88
N ARG A 102 -4.97 11.19 8.03
CA ARG A 102 -3.77 10.49 8.49
C ARG A 102 -2.78 11.38 9.26
N ARG A 103 -2.73 12.68 8.96
CA ARG A 103 -1.91 13.64 9.74
C ARG A 103 -2.48 13.90 11.12
N GLU A 104 -3.80 14.02 11.20
CA GLU A 104 -4.51 14.37 12.42
C GLU A 104 -4.64 13.17 13.38
N ARG A 105 -4.74 11.95 12.84
CA ARG A 105 -4.84 10.72 13.62
C ARG A 105 -3.48 10.06 13.85
N LYS A 106 -3.04 10.00 15.10
CA LYS A 106 -2.00 9.05 15.53
C LYS A 106 -2.63 7.65 15.60
N THR A 107 -2.45 6.85 14.55
CA THR A 107 -2.75 5.41 14.53
C THR A 107 -1.46 4.60 14.49
N SER A 108 -1.47 3.41 15.09
CA SER A 108 -0.42 2.39 14.97
C SER A 108 -0.29 1.83 13.55
N ALA A 109 -1.24 2.11 12.66
CA ALA A 109 -1.26 1.62 11.29
C ALA A 109 -0.24 2.34 10.39
N GLU A 110 0.76 1.64 9.89
CA GLU A 110 1.67 2.16 8.86
C GLU A 110 1.00 2.05 7.49
N VAL A 111 0.87 3.16 6.78
CA VAL A 111 0.29 3.17 5.43
C VAL A 111 1.34 3.61 4.42
N ARG A 112 1.53 2.79 3.38
CA ARG A 112 2.43 3.08 2.28
C ARG A 112 1.73 2.92 0.93
N VAL A 113 2.23 3.64 -0.06
CA VAL A 113 1.72 3.72 -1.42
C VAL A 113 2.69 3.01 -2.35
N ALA A 114 2.18 2.08 -3.14
CA ALA A 114 2.95 1.36 -4.14
C ALA A 114 2.12 1.09 -5.39
N ARG A 115 2.80 0.90 -6.52
CA ARG A 115 2.15 0.35 -7.72
C ARG A 115 2.01 -1.15 -7.54
N VAL A 116 0.82 -1.58 -7.17
CA VAL A 116 0.45 -2.99 -7.03
C VAL A 116 -0.68 -3.31 -8.02
N PRO A 117 -0.70 -4.52 -8.62
CA PRO A 117 -1.83 -4.96 -9.44
C PRO A 117 -3.15 -4.90 -8.64
N PRO A 118 -4.32 -4.75 -9.29
CA PRO A 118 -5.62 -4.78 -8.62
C PRO A 118 -5.85 -6.12 -7.90
N LEU A 119 -5.48 -6.15 -6.63
CA LEU A 119 -5.56 -7.29 -5.74
C LEU A 119 -5.86 -6.81 -4.32
N GLN A 120 -6.60 -7.62 -3.58
CA GLN A 120 -6.82 -7.45 -2.16
C GLN A 120 -6.21 -8.65 -1.44
N ALA A 121 -5.33 -8.39 -0.49
CA ALA A 121 -4.72 -9.44 0.31
C ALA A 121 -4.61 -8.99 1.76
N MET A 122 -4.78 -9.92 2.70
CA MET A 122 -4.53 -9.73 4.12
C MET A 122 -3.77 -10.95 4.63
N ILE A 123 -2.57 -10.73 5.14
CA ILE A 123 -1.74 -11.75 5.80
C ILE A 123 -1.78 -11.47 7.29
N VAL A 124 -2.05 -12.49 8.10
CA VAL A 124 -2.16 -12.38 9.56
C VAL A 124 -1.16 -13.33 10.22
N ASP A 125 -0.39 -12.77 11.16
CA ASP A 125 0.59 -13.49 11.99
C ASP A 125 1.50 -14.45 11.20
N ASP A 126 1.85 -14.08 9.96
CA ASP A 126 2.67 -14.89 9.04
C ASP A 126 2.21 -16.35 8.89
N SER A 127 0.91 -16.61 9.07
CA SER A 127 0.36 -17.98 9.14
C SER A 127 -0.90 -18.20 8.29
N VAL A 128 -1.64 -17.14 7.98
CA VAL A 128 -2.87 -17.21 7.18
C VAL A 128 -2.98 -16.01 6.27
N ALA A 129 -3.46 -16.22 5.05
CA ALA A 129 -3.72 -15.16 4.10
C ALA A 129 -5.14 -15.27 3.53
N LEU A 130 -5.86 -14.15 3.52
CA LEU A 130 -7.08 -13.98 2.74
C LEU A 130 -6.72 -13.21 1.48
N VAL A 131 -6.90 -13.82 0.31
CA VAL A 131 -6.60 -13.21 -0.99
C VAL A 131 -7.88 -13.12 -1.80
N SER A 132 -8.13 -11.95 -2.38
CA SER A 132 -9.25 -11.67 -3.26
C SER A 132 -8.76 -10.96 -4.51
N ALA A 133 -9.13 -11.48 -5.67
CA ALA A 133 -8.77 -10.93 -6.97
C ALA A 133 -9.99 -10.86 -7.89
N GLU A 134 -9.96 -9.91 -8.81
CA GLU A 134 -10.93 -9.87 -9.91
C GLU A 134 -10.61 -10.96 -10.94
N SER A 135 -11.65 -11.58 -11.46
CA SER A 135 -11.59 -12.59 -12.52
C SER A 135 -12.72 -12.33 -13.52
N PRO A 136 -12.60 -12.80 -14.78
CA PRO A 136 -13.67 -12.68 -15.77
C PRO A 136 -15.03 -13.23 -15.30
N THR A 137 -15.02 -14.18 -14.36
CA THR A 137 -16.24 -14.77 -13.78
C THR A 137 -16.72 -14.06 -12.51
N GLY A 138 -16.20 -12.87 -12.22
CA GLY A 138 -16.43 -12.15 -10.97
C GLY A 138 -15.29 -12.30 -9.96
N ARG A 139 -15.37 -11.54 -8.87
CA ARG A 139 -14.39 -11.58 -7.77
C ARG A 139 -14.36 -12.99 -7.17
N ARG A 140 -13.16 -13.50 -6.89
CA ARG A 140 -12.95 -14.76 -6.17
C ARG A 140 -12.05 -14.50 -4.97
N ALA A 141 -12.33 -15.18 -3.87
CA ALA A 141 -11.53 -15.10 -2.66
C ALA A 141 -11.06 -16.48 -2.21
N SER A 142 -9.96 -16.54 -1.48
CA SER A 142 -9.40 -17.77 -0.95
C SER A 142 -8.72 -17.51 0.38
N LEU A 143 -8.95 -18.42 1.32
CA LEU A 143 -8.26 -18.48 2.60
C LEU A 143 -7.13 -19.50 2.49
N ILE A 144 -5.90 -19.05 2.67
CA ILE A 144 -4.68 -19.82 2.46
C ILE A 144 -3.99 -19.99 3.82
N ARG A 145 -3.59 -21.22 4.14
CA ARG A 145 -2.86 -21.60 5.36
C ARG A 145 -1.62 -22.45 5.07
N VAL A 146 -1.22 -22.55 3.80
CA VAL A 146 -0.05 -23.33 3.38
C VAL A 146 1.23 -22.58 3.78
N PRO A 147 2.08 -23.13 4.68
CA PRO A 147 3.24 -22.40 5.20
C PRO A 147 4.20 -21.86 4.13
N ASP A 148 4.49 -22.63 3.09
CA ASP A 148 5.42 -22.21 2.01
C ASP A 148 4.82 -21.10 1.14
N VAL A 149 3.51 -21.14 0.89
CA VAL A 149 2.80 -20.08 0.16
C VAL A 149 2.75 -18.81 1.00
N ILE A 150 2.44 -18.93 2.29
CA ILE A 150 2.42 -17.78 3.21
C ILE A 150 3.79 -17.12 3.28
N ARG A 151 4.87 -17.90 3.46
CA ARG A 151 6.23 -17.38 3.45
C ARG A 151 6.57 -16.64 2.15
N THR A 152 6.12 -17.17 1.02
CA THR A 152 6.29 -16.53 -0.29
C THR A 152 5.52 -15.20 -0.36
N LEU A 153 4.27 -15.17 0.12
CA LEU A 153 3.46 -13.96 0.18
C LEU A 153 4.08 -12.90 1.11
N CYS A 154 4.58 -13.28 2.28
CA CYS A 154 5.30 -12.37 3.18
C CYS A 154 6.55 -11.79 2.48
N THR A 155 7.33 -12.64 1.80
CA THR A 155 8.52 -12.20 1.06
C THR A 155 8.18 -11.19 -0.04
N LEU A 156 7.12 -11.45 -0.81
CA LEU A 156 6.63 -10.52 -1.83
C LEU A 156 6.13 -9.22 -1.22
N TYR A 157 5.37 -9.31 -0.12
CA TYR A 157 4.86 -8.15 0.61
C TYR A 157 6.02 -7.28 1.11
N ASP A 158 7.01 -7.84 1.79
CA ASP A 158 8.16 -7.11 2.32
C ASP A 158 8.99 -6.45 1.22
N GLY A 159 9.15 -7.12 0.08
CA GLY A 159 9.80 -6.55 -1.10
C GLY A 159 9.08 -5.31 -1.63
N VAL A 160 7.75 -5.37 -1.75
CA VAL A 160 6.94 -4.20 -2.16
C VAL A 160 6.96 -3.12 -1.08
N TRP A 161 6.83 -3.51 0.19
CA TRP A 161 6.82 -2.62 1.35
C TRP A 161 8.09 -1.78 1.45
N GLY A 162 9.26 -2.41 1.29
CA GLY A 162 10.56 -1.75 1.33
C GLY A 162 10.73 -0.66 0.27
N ASN A 163 10.06 -0.82 -0.88
CA ASN A 163 10.09 0.13 -2.00
C ASN A 163 8.88 1.09 -2.04
N ALA A 164 7.94 0.97 -1.11
CA ALA A 164 6.73 1.77 -1.06
C ALA A 164 6.95 3.11 -0.31
N VAL A 165 6.18 4.13 -0.67
CA VAL A 165 6.31 5.50 -0.11
C VAL A 165 5.29 5.71 1.01
N ALA A 166 5.68 6.31 2.14
CA ALA A 166 4.74 6.60 3.24
C ALA A 166 3.58 7.52 2.80
N ALA A 167 2.35 7.16 3.15
CA ALA A 167 1.14 7.84 2.70
C ALA A 167 0.77 9.08 3.55
N ASP A 168 1.37 9.27 4.72
CA ASP A 168 1.13 10.39 5.64
C ASP A 168 1.77 11.71 5.19
N GLY A 169 2.12 11.83 3.91
CA GLY A 169 2.77 12.99 3.34
C GLY A 169 4.19 13.21 3.86
N ARG A 170 4.72 12.29 4.67
CA ARG A 170 6.10 12.33 5.10
C ARG A 170 6.96 11.64 4.06
N ILE A 171 7.30 12.38 3.01
CA ILE A 171 8.68 12.29 2.58
C ILE A 171 9.49 12.84 3.75
N THR A 172 9.88 11.97 4.67
CA THR A 172 10.66 12.33 5.85
C THR A 172 12.07 12.68 5.41
N PHE A 173 12.29 13.94 5.02
CA PHE A 173 13.63 14.54 5.05
C PHE A 173 14.04 14.96 6.47
N GLY A 174 13.31 14.53 7.50
CA GLY A 174 13.41 15.00 8.88
C GLY A 174 12.20 15.86 9.27
N ASP A 175 12.46 16.90 10.08
CA ASP A 175 11.49 17.83 10.69
C ASP A 175 10.31 18.27 9.79
N HIS A 176 9.17 18.60 10.40
CA HIS A 176 7.88 18.91 9.74
C HIS A 176 8.00 20.00 8.66
N SER A 177 8.89 20.98 8.87
CA SER A 177 9.22 22.02 7.89
C SER A 177 9.74 21.49 6.54
N ARG A 178 10.42 20.33 6.54
CA ARG A 178 11.00 19.72 5.32
C ARG A 178 9.97 18.95 4.50
N SER A 179 8.90 18.48 5.13
CA SER A 179 7.83 17.73 4.46
C SER A 179 6.99 18.63 3.56
N ASP A 180 6.71 19.86 3.98
CA ASP A 180 5.97 20.84 3.17
C ASP A 180 6.79 21.35 1.99
N LEU A 181 8.08 21.63 2.23
CA LEU A 181 9.02 22.01 1.17
C LEU A 181 9.14 20.90 0.11
N ALA A 182 9.21 19.62 0.52
CA ALA A 182 9.27 18.50 -0.43
C ALA A 182 8.06 18.47 -1.37
N ARG A 183 6.84 18.73 -0.88
CA ARG A 183 5.64 18.77 -1.74
C ARG A 183 5.66 19.92 -2.73
N GLN A 184 6.10 21.10 -2.30
CA GLN A 184 6.21 22.25 -3.18
C GLN A 184 7.26 22.00 -4.28
N ILE A 185 8.37 21.34 -3.95
CA ILE A 185 9.37 20.90 -4.93
C ILE A 185 8.76 19.89 -5.92
N LEU A 186 8.01 18.90 -5.44
CA LEU A 186 7.32 17.96 -6.32
C LEU A 186 6.32 18.65 -7.27
N GLY A 187 5.61 19.66 -6.78
CA GLY A 187 4.74 20.51 -7.60
C GLY A 187 5.51 21.23 -8.71
N ALA A 188 6.65 21.84 -8.37
CA ALA A 188 7.53 22.49 -9.34
C ALA A 188 8.12 21.51 -10.38
N LEU A 189 8.49 20.29 -9.96
CA LEU A 189 8.97 19.24 -10.86
C LEU A 189 7.90 18.81 -11.87
N ARG A 190 6.64 18.67 -11.43
CA ARG A 190 5.51 18.41 -12.33
C ARG A 190 5.26 19.56 -13.30
N ALA A 191 5.34 20.79 -12.81
CA ALA A 191 5.12 21.98 -13.63
C ALA A 191 6.25 22.22 -14.65
N GLY A 192 7.39 21.51 -14.52
CA GLY A 192 8.55 21.70 -15.38
C GLY A 192 9.29 23.02 -15.09
N THR A 193 9.08 23.60 -13.90
CA THR A 193 9.74 24.83 -13.48
C THR A 193 11.25 24.61 -13.33
N THR A 194 12.07 25.58 -13.74
CA THR A 194 13.52 25.50 -13.57
C THR A 194 13.92 25.61 -12.10
N ASP A 195 15.07 25.02 -11.73
CA ASP A 195 15.57 25.01 -10.36
C ASP A 195 15.69 26.44 -9.79
N GLU A 196 16.09 27.41 -10.63
CA GLU A 196 16.30 28.81 -10.23
C GLU A 196 14.99 29.53 -9.92
N VAL A 197 13.95 29.31 -10.74
CA VAL A 197 12.62 29.91 -10.55
C VAL A 197 11.96 29.30 -9.32
N ALA A 198 11.96 27.96 -9.23
CA ALA A 198 11.37 27.25 -8.10
C ALA A 198 12.09 27.59 -6.79
N ALA A 199 13.43 27.65 -6.75
CA ALA A 199 14.16 28.02 -5.54
C ALA A 199 13.79 29.43 -5.05
N ARG A 200 13.58 30.38 -5.97
CA ARG A 200 13.15 31.74 -5.64
C ARG A 200 11.73 31.77 -5.07
N GLU A 201 10.78 31.08 -5.68
CA GLU A 201 9.40 30.99 -5.21
C GLU A 201 9.30 30.35 -3.82
N LEU A 202 10.16 29.36 -3.55
CA LEU A 202 10.19 28.62 -2.29
C LEU A 202 11.10 29.28 -1.23
N THR A 203 11.68 30.44 -1.53
CA THR A 203 12.56 31.19 -0.60
C THR A 203 13.73 30.35 -0.07
N VAL A 204 14.35 29.52 -0.93
CA VAL A 204 15.53 28.70 -0.62
C VAL A 204 16.67 28.98 -1.60
N SER A 205 17.91 28.64 -1.21
CA SER A 205 19.02 28.70 -2.17
C SER A 205 18.87 27.65 -3.27
N VAL A 206 19.33 27.94 -4.48
CA VAL A 206 19.35 26.97 -5.61
C VAL A 206 20.10 25.69 -5.24
N ARG A 207 21.19 25.80 -4.46
CA ARG A 207 21.93 24.64 -3.93
C ARG A 207 21.05 23.76 -3.03
N THR A 208 20.31 24.38 -2.12
CA THR A 208 19.38 23.69 -1.22
C THR A 208 18.28 23.00 -2.01
N TYR A 209 17.68 23.70 -2.98
CA TYR A 209 16.64 23.15 -3.87
C TYR A 209 17.16 21.93 -4.64
N ARG A 210 18.31 22.04 -5.31
CA ARG A 210 18.92 20.93 -6.07
C ARG A 210 19.24 19.72 -5.20
N ARG A 211 19.68 19.93 -3.95
CA ARG A 211 19.90 18.83 -3.01
C ARG A 211 18.59 18.09 -2.73
N TYR A 212 17.51 18.81 -2.41
CA TYR A 212 16.20 18.18 -2.20
C TYR A 212 15.69 17.47 -3.46
N VAL A 213 15.86 18.04 -4.64
CA VAL A 213 15.48 17.38 -5.90
C VAL A 213 16.24 16.07 -6.08
N ALA A 214 17.55 16.04 -5.81
CA ALA A 214 18.35 14.82 -5.91
C ALA A 214 17.89 13.75 -4.93
N GLU A 215 17.58 14.13 -3.68
CA GLU A 215 17.05 13.22 -2.68
C GLU A 215 15.66 12.68 -3.06
N ILE A 216 14.78 13.54 -3.58
CA ILE A 216 13.47 13.16 -4.11
C ILE A 216 13.60 12.20 -5.30
N MET A 217 14.49 12.49 -6.24
CA MET A 217 14.74 11.62 -7.39
C MET A 217 15.25 10.24 -6.96
N THR A 218 16.07 10.19 -5.90
CA THR A 218 16.54 8.94 -5.32
C THR A 218 15.39 8.14 -4.70
N LEU A 219 14.56 8.80 -3.88
CA LEU A 219 13.41 8.17 -3.23
C LEU A 219 12.35 7.68 -4.22
N LEU A 220 12.13 8.45 -5.29
CA LEU A 220 11.22 8.09 -6.36
C LEU A 220 11.86 7.19 -7.41
N ASP A 221 13.13 6.80 -7.26
CA ASP A 221 13.84 5.99 -8.25
C ASP A 221 13.65 6.55 -9.67
N ALA A 222 13.93 7.85 -9.82
CA ALA A 222 13.72 8.61 -11.04
C ALA A 222 15.06 9.05 -11.65
N SER A 223 15.22 8.77 -12.94
CA SER A 223 16.41 9.14 -13.73
C SER A 223 16.37 10.58 -14.27
N SER A 224 15.21 11.23 -14.22
CA SER A 224 15.06 12.64 -14.61
C SER A 224 14.07 13.39 -13.71
N ARG A 225 14.20 14.73 -13.68
CA ARG A 225 13.27 15.63 -12.97
C ARG A 225 11.83 15.49 -13.44
N PHE A 226 11.64 15.38 -14.76
CA PHE A 226 10.33 15.15 -15.36
C PHE A 226 9.75 13.81 -14.92
N GLN A 227 10.55 12.73 -14.98
CA GLN A 227 10.13 11.42 -14.49
C GLN A 227 9.77 11.46 -13.00
N ALA A 228 10.53 12.20 -12.17
CA ALA A 228 10.22 12.38 -10.76
C ALA A 228 8.88 13.10 -10.55
N GLY A 229 8.61 14.16 -11.31
CA GLY A 229 7.32 14.87 -11.28
C GLY A 229 6.14 13.99 -11.70
N VAL A 230 6.30 13.21 -12.77
CA VAL A 230 5.30 12.25 -13.25
C VAL A 230 5.06 11.15 -12.21
N ARG A 231 6.12 10.53 -11.69
CA ARG A 231 6.03 9.47 -10.68
C ARG A 231 5.41 9.98 -9.38
N ALA A 232 5.70 11.22 -9.00
CA ALA A 232 5.06 11.86 -7.85
C ALA A 232 3.56 12.11 -8.07
N ALA A 233 3.14 12.52 -9.27
CA ALA A 233 1.73 12.65 -9.63
C ALA A 233 1.02 11.29 -9.59
N GLU A 234 1.65 10.28 -10.18
CA GLU A 234 1.12 8.92 -10.24
C GLU A 234 1.06 8.26 -8.86
N LEU A 235 1.89 8.69 -7.91
CA LEU A 235 1.88 8.23 -6.51
C LEU A 235 1.00 9.11 -5.59
N GLY A 236 0.31 10.12 -6.13
CA GLY A 236 -0.58 10.99 -5.36
C GLY A 236 0.14 11.96 -4.40
N LEU A 237 1.42 12.24 -4.63
CA LEU A 237 2.27 12.99 -3.69
C LEU A 237 2.16 14.52 -3.81
N LEU A 238 1.36 15.02 -4.77
CA LEU A 238 1.31 16.42 -5.18
C LEU A 238 0.22 17.26 -4.52
N GLY A 239 -0.25 16.87 -3.33
CA GLY A 239 -1.41 17.46 -2.63
C GLY A 239 -1.57 18.96 -2.89
N SER A 240 -2.78 19.42 -3.25
CA SER A 240 -2.94 20.72 -3.87
C SER A 240 -2.42 21.85 -2.99
N SER A 241 -1.48 22.61 -3.54
CA SER A 241 -1.24 23.97 -3.09
C SER A 241 -2.46 24.79 -3.46
N SER A 242 -3.29 25.22 -2.50
CA SER A 242 -4.06 26.44 -2.73
C SER A 242 -3.06 27.55 -3.04
N PRO A 243 -3.13 28.22 -4.21
CA PRO A 243 -2.36 29.44 -4.41
C PRO A 243 -2.89 30.43 -3.38
N GLY A 244 -2.00 30.90 -2.50
CA GLY A 244 -2.32 31.91 -1.50
C GLY A 244 -2.97 33.10 -2.19
N VAL A 245 -4.26 33.31 -1.92
CA VAL A 245 -4.95 34.54 -2.27
C VAL A 245 -4.21 35.64 -1.52
N ALA A 246 -3.48 36.47 -2.25
CA ALA A 246 -2.92 37.70 -1.73
C ALA A 246 -4.07 38.51 -1.11
N GLN A 247 -4.06 38.63 0.22
CA GLN A 247 -4.88 39.62 0.90
C GLN A 247 -4.37 40.99 0.45
N GLY A 248 -5.14 41.63 -0.43
CA GLY A 248 -4.94 43.02 -0.81
C GLY A 248 -5.00 43.92 0.42
N PRO A 249 -4.28 45.06 0.40
CA PRO A 249 -4.14 45.91 1.56
C PRO A 249 -5.50 46.48 1.97
N GLN A 250 -5.87 46.30 3.24
CA GLN A 250 -7.00 46.97 3.86
C GLN A 250 -6.73 48.48 3.85
N SER A 251 -7.48 49.19 3.00
CA SER A 251 -7.56 50.64 3.03
C SER A 251 -8.18 51.07 4.36
N ARG A 252 -7.33 51.62 5.24
CA ARG A 252 -7.75 52.59 6.24
C ARG A 252 -8.36 53.78 5.51
N THR A 253 -9.63 54.04 5.79
CA THR A 253 -10.17 55.39 5.73
C THR A 253 -10.99 55.61 6.99
N GLU A 254 -10.34 56.22 7.98
CA GLU A 254 -10.99 57.07 8.96
C GLU A 254 -11.47 58.34 8.22
N GLY A 255 -12.68 58.80 8.53
CA GLY A 255 -13.29 60.01 7.96
C GLY A 255 -14.80 59.91 7.95
#